data_AF-A0A523ZVF2-F1
#
_entry.id   AF-A0A523ZVF2-F1
#
_cell.length_a   1.000
_cell.length_b   1.000
_cell.length_c   1.000
_cell.angle_alpha   90.00
_cell.angle_beta   90.00
_cell.angle_gamma   90.00
#
_symmetry.space_group_name_H-M   'P 1'
#
loop_
_entity.id
_entity.type
_entity.pdbx_description
1 polymer ?
#
loop_
_entity_poly.entity_id
_entity_poly.type
_entity_poly.pdbx_seq_one_letter_code
_entity_poly.pdbx_strand_id
1 'polypeptide(L)' 'MIYENTRIGDFSHTSHCIVAESCKVGSGVKINKLPIIGAEWDTGDFANIHSGSRIWPKIKIAANSVIHGIRKH' A
#
# COMPACT_ATOMS: atom_id res chain seq x y z
N MET A 1 8.45 4.54 -6.75
CA MET A 1 9.18 5.55 -5.94
C MET A 1 8.65 5.47 -4.53
N ILE A 2 9.54 5.35 -3.55
CA ILE A 2 9.19 5.25 -2.13
C ILE A 2 9.67 6.54 -1.48
N TYR A 3 8.77 7.24 -0.81
CA TYR A 3 9.05 8.50 -0.16
C TYR A 3 9.48 8.31 1.30
N GLU A 4 9.96 9.40 1.92
CA GLU A 4 10.60 9.39 3.23
C GLU A 4 9.74 8.81 4.36
N ASN A 5 10.40 8.32 5.40
CA ASN A 5 9.76 7.72 6.59
C ASN A 5 8.84 6.53 6.30
N THR A 6 9.01 5.86 5.16
CA THR A 6 8.26 4.66 4.80
C THR A 6 9.00 3.41 5.23
N ARG A 7 8.26 2.47 5.83
CA ARG A 7 8.75 1.13 6.17
C ARG A 7 8.06 0.09 5.29
N ILE A 8 8.86 -0.80 4.73
CA ILE A 8 8.40 -1.88 3.87
C ILE A 8 8.84 -3.20 4.49
N GLY A 9 7.87 -4.05 4.81
CA GLY A 9 8.11 -5.37 5.38
C GLY A 9 8.76 -6.33 4.38
N ASP A 10 9.34 -7.39 4.91
CA ASP A 10 10.09 -8.38 4.15
C ASP A 10 9.22 -9.06 3.09
N PHE A 11 9.85 -9.53 2.01
CA PHE A 11 9.20 -10.26 0.91
C PHE A 11 8.02 -9.54 0.23
N SER A 12 7.87 -8.24 0.45
CA SER A 12 6.87 -7.43 -0.25
C SER A 12 7.31 -7.17 -1.69
N HIS A 13 6.32 -7.04 -2.57
CA HIS A 13 6.57 -6.80 -3.99
C HIS A 13 5.85 -5.53 -4.43
N THR A 14 6.63 -4.57 -4.94
CA THR A 14 6.12 -3.29 -5.43
C THR A 14 6.45 -3.13 -6.92
N SER A 15 5.44 -3.03 -7.78
CA SER A 15 5.64 -2.89 -9.23
C SER A 15 5.02 -1.59 -9.73
N HIS A 16 5.85 -0.65 -10.21
CA HIS A 16 5.40 0.64 -10.79
C HIS A 16 4.39 1.39 -9.92
N CYS A 17 4.68 1.56 -8.63
CA CYS A 17 3.84 2.28 -7.69
C CYS A 17 4.56 3.49 -7.06
N ILE A 18 3.76 4.40 -6.51
CA ILE A 18 4.21 5.49 -5.66
C ILE A 18 3.71 5.20 -4.25
N VAL A 19 4.65 5.05 -3.30
CA VAL A 19 4.34 4.95 -1.88
C VAL A 19 4.72 6.28 -1.25
N ALA A 20 3.71 7.01 -0.76
CA ALA A 20 3.88 8.33 -0.17
C ALA A 20 4.65 8.27 1.17
N GLU A 21 4.77 9.40 1.85
CA GLU A 21 5.55 9.54 3.08
C GLU A 21 4.87 8.89 4.30
N SER A 22 5.68 8.52 5.29
CA SER A 22 5.21 8.05 6.60
C SER A 22 4.29 6.81 6.53
N CYS A 23 4.59 5.90 5.61
CA CYS A 23 3.77 4.71 5.37
C CYS A 23 4.33 3.47 6.09
N LYS A 24 3.44 2.56 6.50
CA LYS A 24 3.84 1.22 6.97
C LYS A 24 3.24 0.15 6.07
N VAL A 25 4.09 -0.55 5.34
CA VAL A 25 3.72 -1.71 4.51
C VAL A 25 4.13 -2.98 5.23
N GLY A 26 3.17 -3.88 5.47
CA GLY A 26 3.42 -5.19 6.06
C GLY A 26 4.28 -6.11 5.20
N SER A 27 4.64 -7.25 5.76
CA SER A 27 5.43 -8.28 5.09
C SER A 27 4.59 -9.02 4.05
N GLY A 28 5.21 -9.45 2.94
CA GLY A 28 4.53 -10.21 1.88
C GLY A 28 3.43 -9.45 1.14
N VAL A 29 3.33 -8.13 1.32
CA VAL A 29 2.34 -7.30 0.64
C VAL A 29 2.63 -7.22 -0.86
N LYS A 30 1.59 -7.34 -1.67
CA LYS A 30 1.67 -7.21 -3.14
C LYS A 30 1.02 -5.91 -3.58
N ILE A 31 1.84 -5.01 -4.11
CA ILE A 31 1.40 -3.75 -4.70
C ILE A 31 1.56 -3.86 -6.22
N ASN A 32 0.45 -4.07 -6.91
CA ASN A 32 0.43 -4.22 -8.37
C ASN A 32 0.63 -2.87 -9.09
N LYS A 33 0.43 -2.82 -10.41
CA LYS A 33 0.81 -1.67 -11.25
C LYS A 33 -0.10 -0.45 -11.06
N LEU A 34 0.50 0.75 -10.99
CA LEU A 34 -0.19 2.04 -10.98
C LEU A 34 -1.18 2.31 -9.81
N PRO A 35 -0.99 1.78 -8.58
CA PRO A 35 -1.79 2.24 -7.46
C PRO A 35 -1.32 3.61 -7.00
N ILE A 36 -2.28 4.44 -6.65
CA ILE A 36 -2.05 5.76 -6.06
C ILE A 36 -2.34 5.61 -4.57
N ILE A 37 -1.31 5.80 -3.75
CA ILE A 37 -1.39 5.57 -2.32
C ILE A 37 -1.04 6.88 -1.59
N GLY A 38 -1.97 7.37 -0.78
CA GLY A 38 -1.79 8.56 0.04
C GLY A 38 -0.86 8.35 1.23
N ALA A 39 -0.40 9.45 1.83
CA ALA A 39 0.51 9.45 2.98
C ALA A 39 -0.15 8.85 4.23
N GLU A 40 0.66 8.45 5.22
CA GLU A 40 0.20 7.99 6.53
C GLU A 40 -0.76 6.77 6.48
N TRP A 41 -0.65 5.93 5.46
CA TRP A 41 -1.41 4.67 5.39
C TRP A 41 -0.63 3.51 6.03
N ASP A 42 -1.36 2.58 6.61
CA ASP A 42 -0.83 1.36 7.21
C ASP A 42 -1.45 0.13 6.55
N THR A 43 -0.63 -0.86 6.22
CA THR A 43 -1.05 -2.12 5.62
C THR A 43 -0.55 -3.30 6.43
N GLY A 44 -1.47 -4.18 6.81
CA GLY A 44 -1.13 -5.46 7.43
C GLY A 44 -0.51 -6.44 6.44
N ASP A 45 0.09 -7.49 7.00
CA ASP A 45 0.84 -8.48 6.22
C ASP A 45 -0.04 -9.20 5.17
N PHE A 46 0.59 -9.62 4.09
CA PHE A 46 -0.01 -10.40 2.99
C PHE A 46 -1.19 -9.73 2.30
N ALA A 47 -1.38 -8.41 2.46
CA ALA A 47 -2.38 -7.67 1.72
C ALA A 47 -2.05 -7.62 0.21
N ASN A 48 -3.07 -7.57 -0.62
CA ASN A 48 -2.94 -7.48 -2.07
C ASN A 48 -3.69 -6.26 -2.60
N ILE A 49 -2.95 -5.35 -3.24
CA ILE A 49 -3.46 -4.09 -3.78
C ILE A 49 -3.43 -4.21 -5.29
N HIS A 50 -4.62 -4.32 -5.89
CA HIS A 50 -4.76 -4.52 -7.33
C HIS A 50 -4.41 -3.27 -8.13
N SER A 51 -4.06 -3.50 -9.40
CA SER A 51 -3.69 -2.44 -10.33
C SER A 51 -4.76 -1.35 -10.42
N GLY A 52 -4.34 -0.09 -10.48
CA GLY A 52 -5.25 1.06 -10.57
C GLY A 52 -6.01 1.37 -9.29
N SER A 53 -5.73 0.69 -8.17
CA SER A 53 -6.36 1.01 -6.89
C SER A 53 -5.91 2.36 -6.36
N ARG A 54 -6.82 3.08 -5.70
CA ARG A 54 -6.52 4.37 -5.06
C ARG A 54 -6.83 4.29 -3.58
N ILE A 55 -5.82 4.51 -2.75
CA ILE A 55 -5.92 4.48 -1.30
C ILE A 55 -5.69 5.90 -0.80
N TRP A 56 -6.68 6.47 -0.12
CA TRP A 56 -6.56 7.80 0.46
C TRP A 56 -5.62 7.81 1.68
N PRO A 57 -5.07 8.98 2.05
CA PRO A 57 -4.26 9.11 3.26
C PRO A 57 -4.98 8.62 4.52
N LYS A 58 -4.21 8.17 5.52
CA LYS A 58 -4.72 7.75 6.85
C LYS A 58 -5.63 6.52 6.84
N ILE A 59 -5.63 5.75 5.76
CA ILE A 59 -6.36 4.49 5.67
C ILE A 59 -5.55 3.35 6.28
N LYS A 60 -6.20 2.52 7.09
CA LYS A 60 -5.66 1.25 7.58
C LYS A 60 -6.23 0.08 6.80
N ILE A 61 -5.35 -0.74 6.26
CA ILE A 61 -5.68 -1.98 5.55
C ILE A 61 -5.29 -3.15 6.45
N ALA A 62 -6.26 -4.01 6.76
CA ALA A 62 -6.02 -5.18 7.59
C ALA A 62 -5.17 -6.23 6.84
N ALA A 63 -4.48 -7.09 7.60
CA ALA A 63 -3.75 -8.21 7.03
C ALA A 63 -4.67 -9.11 6.16
N ASN A 64 -4.10 -9.72 5.13
CA ASN A 64 -4.82 -10.57 4.15
C ASN A 64 -5.95 -9.85 3.38
N SER A 65 -6.05 -8.52 3.46
CA SER A 65 -7.07 -7.77 2.71
C SER A 65 -6.74 -7.76 1.22
N VAL A 66 -7.78 -7.81 0.39
CA VAL A 66 -7.67 -7.57 -1.04
C VAL A 66 -8.36 -6.25 -1.37
N ILE A 67 -7.62 -5.31 -1.95
CA ILE A 67 -8.13 -3.99 -2.36
C ILE A 67 -8.33 -3.99 -3.87
N HIS A 68 -9.57 -3.72 -4.28
CA HIS A 68 -9.94 -3.42 -5.66
C HIS A 68 -10.57 -2.03 -5.74
N GLY A 69 -10.02 -1.14 -6.57
CA GLY A 69 -10.62 0.16 -6.87
C GLY A 69 -10.27 1.26 -5.86
N ILE A 70 -11.25 2.11 -5.52
CA ILE A 70 -11.02 3.33 -4.72
C ILE A 70 -11.45 3.08 -3.28
N ARG A 71 -10.51 3.18 -2.34
CA ARG A 71 -10.80 3.21 -0.91
C ARG A 71 -10.63 4.64 -0.39
N LYS A 72 -11.76 5.33 -0.28
CA LYS A 72 -11.92 6.65 0.35
C LYS A 72 -12.65 6.47 1.67
N HIS A 73 -12.43 7.39 2.61
CA HIS A 73 -13.22 7.49 3.84
C HIS A 73 -14.71 7.61 3.53
#